data_AF-A0A194XP27-F1
#
_entry.id   AF-A0A194XP27-F1
#
_cell.length_a   1.000
_cell.length_b   1.000
_cell.length_c   1.000
_cell.angle_alpha   90.00
_cell.angle_beta   90.00
_cell.angle_gamma   90.00
#
_symmetry.space_group_name_H-M   'P 1'
#
loop_
_entity.id
_entity.type
_entity.pdbx_description
1 polymer ?
#
loop_
_entity_poly.entity_id
_entity_poly.type
_entity_poly.pdbx_seq_one_letter_code
_entity_poly.pdbx_strand_id
1 'polypeptide(L)'
;MVHKVLFWGGFGLAVRVWQLGLEMRPFFNRGSLWAYPLFAGVGGSFGYWLMGVEERQQAILGARRTSLLEKRARRAEREAAEAES
;
A
#
# COMPACT_ATOMS: atom_id res chain seq x y z
N MET A 1 3.12 9.04 0.67
CA MET A 1 3.58 8.33 1.89
C MET A 1 2.74 8.73 3.09
N VAL A 2 2.81 9.99 3.56
CA VAL A 2 2.01 10.48 4.71
C VAL A 2 0.50 10.31 4.50
N HIS A 3 -0.02 10.60 3.30
CA HIS A 3 -1.46 10.46 2.99
C HIS A 3 -1.98 9.01 3.17
N LYS A 4 -1.19 7.98 2.87
CA LYS A 4 -1.58 6.57 3.05
C LYS A 4 -1.60 6.21 4.54
N VAL A 5 -0.60 6.64 5.32
CA VAL A 5 -0.58 6.41 6.78
C VAL A 5 -1.75 7.13 7.46
N LEU A 6 -2.01 8.39 7.07
CA LEU A 6 -3.14 9.17 7.58
C LEU A 6 -4.48 8.54 7.21
N PHE A 7 -4.63 8.05 5.97
CA PHE A 7 -5.83 7.34 5.53
C PHE A 7 -6.06 6.09 6.38
N TRP A 8 -5.05 5.23 6.53
CA TRP A 8 -5.19 4.00 7.29
C TRP A 8 -5.34 4.23 8.80
N GLY A 9 -4.73 5.29 9.35
CA GLY A 9 -4.97 5.72 10.73
C GLY A 9 -6.39 6.24 10.93
N GLY A 10 -6.90 7.08 10.02
CA GLY A 10 -8.29 7.52 10.01
C GLY A 10 -9.27 6.36 9.84
N PHE A 11 -8.92 5.37 9.01
CA PHE A 11 -9.69 4.14 8.85
C PHE A 11 -9.77 3.35 10.17
N GLY A 12 -8.66 3.24 10.91
CA GLY A 12 -8.67 2.64 12.25
C GLY A 12 -9.64 3.33 13.20
N LEU A 13 -9.67 4.67 13.20
CA LEU A 13 -10.68 5.44 13.97
C LEU A 13 -12.11 5.14 13.50
N ALA A 14 -12.34 5.07 12.19
CA ALA A 14 -13.63 4.74 11.63
C ALA A 14 -14.09 3.33 12.05
N VAL A 15 -13.18 2.36 12.09
CA VAL A 15 -13.46 1.00 12.59
C VAL A 15 -13.85 1.04 14.07
N ARG A 16 -13.19 1.86 14.90
CA ARG A 16 -13.58 2.02 16.32
C ARG A 16 -14.99 2.61 16.45
N VAL A 17 -15.33 3.61 15.64
CA VAL A 17 -16.70 4.17 15.60
C VAL A 17 -17.70 3.13 15.14
N TRP A 18 -17.37 2.36 14.10
CA TRP A 18 -18.22 1.27 13.60
C TRP A 18 -18.49 0.21 14.67
N GLN A 19 -17.44 -0.23 15.37
CA GLN A 19 -17.55 -1.19 16.47
C GLN A 19 -18.49 -0.68 17.58
N LEU A 20 -18.35 0.59 17.99
CA LEU A 20 -19.24 1.19 19.00
C LEU A 20 -20.68 1.32 18.51
N GLY A 21 -20.87 1.60 17.22
CA GLY A 21 -22.18 1.61 16.58
C GLY A 21 -22.86 0.24 16.63
N LEU A 22 -22.10 -0.84 16.39
CA LEU A 22 -22.60 -2.21 16.52
C LEU A 22 -22.93 -2.59 17.98
N GLU A 23 -22.09 -2.17 18.93
CA GLU A 23 -22.32 -2.42 20.36
C GLU A 23 -23.38 -1.51 20.99
N MET A 24 -23.95 -0.56 20.23
CA MET A 24 -24.83 0.50 20.74
C MET A 24 -24.28 1.23 21.97
N ARG A 25 -22.95 1.35 22.06
CA ARG A 25 -22.29 2.06 23.16
C ARG A 25 -22.05 3.52 22.78
N PRO A 26 -22.14 4.46 23.74
CA PRO A 26 -21.86 5.86 23.46
C PRO A 26 -20.43 6.04 22.94
N PHE A 27 -20.29 6.78 21.84
CA PHE A 27 -19.01 6.98 21.16
C PHE A 27 -17.95 7.59 22.08
N PHE A 28 -18.33 8.59 22.88
CA PHE A 28 -17.41 9.33 23.73
C PHE A 28 -17.59 8.95 25.20
N ASN A 29 -16.92 7.88 25.63
CA ASN A 29 -16.80 7.51 27.03
C ASN A 29 -15.39 7.84 27.54
N ARG A 30 -15.27 8.65 28.62
CA ARG A 30 -13.96 9.10 29.17
C ARG A 30 -12.98 7.96 29.43
N GLY A 31 -13.45 6.80 29.88
CA GLY A 31 -12.60 5.63 30.14
C GLY A 31 -12.11 4.91 28.87
N SER A 32 -12.67 5.20 27.70
CA SER A 32 -12.39 4.52 26.43
C SER A 32 -11.78 5.44 25.37
N LEU A 33 -11.53 6.72 25.70
CA LEU A 33 -10.94 7.69 24.76
C LEU A 33 -9.54 7.28 24.29
N TRP A 34 -8.78 6.54 25.10
CA TRP A 34 -7.46 6.01 24.75
C TRP A 34 -7.52 4.97 23.61
N ALA A 35 -8.68 4.34 23.38
CA ALA A 35 -8.83 3.38 22.30
C ALA A 35 -8.73 4.05 20.93
N TYR A 36 -9.12 5.33 20.80
CA TYR A 36 -9.02 6.05 19.53
C TYR A 36 -7.58 6.17 19.01
N PRO A 37 -6.61 6.70 19.76
CA PRO A 37 -5.22 6.71 19.31
C PRO A 37 -4.63 5.29 19.16
N LEU A 38 -5.09 4.28 19.92
CA LEU A 38 -4.69 2.89 19.69
C LEU A 38 -5.14 2.39 18.31
N PHE A 39 -6.42 2.54 17.98
CA PHE A 39 -6.97 2.11 16.70
C PHE A 39 -6.36 2.91 15.53
N ALA A 40 -6.13 4.21 15.70
CA ALA A 40 -5.39 5.02 14.75
C ALA A 40 -3.95 4.53 14.56
N GLY A 41 -3.27 4.16 15.65
CA GLY A 41 -1.92 3.61 15.63
C GLY A 41 -1.85 2.27 14.91
N VAL A 42 -2.75 1.35 15.22
CA VAL A 42 -2.87 0.05 14.55
C VAL A 42 -3.15 0.24 13.07
N GLY A 43 -4.16 1.05 12.72
CA GLY A 43 -4.48 1.38 11.33
C GLY A 43 -3.28 1.99 10.60
N GLY A 44 -2.64 3.00 11.19
CA GLY A 44 -1.45 3.64 10.64
C GLY A 44 -0.28 2.67 10.41
N SER A 45 -0.01 1.79 11.38
CA SER A 45 1.03 0.75 11.26
C SER A 45 0.71 -0.26 10.15
N PHE A 46 -0.55 -0.64 10.02
CA PHE A 46 -1.02 -1.52 8.94
C PHE A 46 -0.83 -0.85 7.57
N GLY A 47 -1.20 0.42 7.45
CA GLY A 47 -0.98 1.20 6.23
C GLY A 47 0.51 1.35 5.88
N TYR A 48 1.38 1.52 6.87
CA TYR A 48 2.82 1.54 6.67
C TYR A 48 3.36 0.19 6.18
N TRP A 49 2.92 -0.92 6.78
CA TRP A 49 3.29 -2.26 6.33
C TRP A 49 2.83 -2.52 4.89
N LEU A 50 1.59 -2.17 4.55
CA LEU A 50 1.02 -2.35 3.21
C LEU A 50 1.82 -1.59 2.14
N MET A 51 2.33 -0.40 2.48
CA MET A 51 3.22 0.35 1.58
C MET A 51 4.49 -0.42 1.25
N GLY A 52 5.12 -1.07 2.24
CA GLY A 52 6.29 -1.92 2.00
C GLY A 52 5.98 -3.12 1.10
N VAL A 53 4.77 -3.67 1.18
CA VAL A 53 4.31 -4.74 0.28
C VAL A 53 4.16 -4.22 -1.15
N GLU A 54 3.51 -3.06 -1.33
CA GLU A 54 3.29 -2.44 -2.63
C GLU A 54 4.62 -2.08 -3.32
N GLU A 55 5.58 -1.55 -2.57
CA GLU A 55 6.91 -1.20 -3.08
C GLU A 55 7.66 -2.45 -3.60
N ARG A 56 7.58 -3.56 -2.87
CA ARG A 56 8.15 -4.85 -3.33
C ARG A 56 7.50 -5.33 -4.62
N GLN A 57 6.17 -5.21 -4.74
CA GLN A 57 5.45 -5.61 -5.95
C GLN A 57 5.86 -4.74 -7.15
N GLN A 58 5.92 -3.43 -6.97
CA GLN A 58 6.33 -2.50 -8.02
C GLN A 58 7.78 -2.73 -8.45
N ALA A 59 8.69 -3.00 -7.50
CA ALA A 59 10.07 -3.34 -7.82
C ALA A 59 10.18 -4.60 -8.68
N ILE A 60 9.43 -5.67 -8.35
CA ILE A 60 9.41 -6.90 -9.12
C ILE A 60 8.86 -6.65 -10.53
N LEU A 61 7.74 -5.95 -10.64
CA LEU A 61 7.12 -5.62 -11.94
C LEU A 61 8.06 -4.74 -12.79
N GLY A 62 8.72 -3.76 -12.18
CA GLY A 62 9.72 -2.92 -12.82
C GLY A 62 10.89 -3.74 -13.36
N ALA A 63 11.48 -4.61 -12.55
CA ALA A 63 12.58 -5.49 -12.96
C ALA A 63 12.19 -6.41 -14.13
N ARG A 64 10.98 -7.00 -14.07
CA ARG A 64 10.46 -7.82 -15.17
C ARG A 64 10.29 -7.01 -16.45
N ARG A 65 9.70 -5.81 -16.37
CA ARG A 65 9.54 -4.91 -17.52
C ARG A 65 10.89 -4.59 -18.17
N THR A 66 11.88 -4.20 -17.39
CA THR A 66 13.24 -3.89 -17.90
C THR A 66 13.84 -5.09 -18.62
N SER A 67 13.76 -6.28 -18.02
CA SER A 67 14.29 -7.51 -18.64
C SER A 67 13.62 -7.86 -19.98
N LEU A 68 12.32 -7.59 -20.11
CA LEU A 68 11.57 -7.84 -21.35
C LEU A 68 11.93 -6.82 -22.44
N LEU A 69 12.08 -5.55 -22.06
CA LEU A 69 12.48 -4.49 -23.00
C LEU A 69 13.90 -4.72 -23.53
N GLU A 70 14.83 -5.10 -22.66
CA GLU A 70 16.21 -5.42 -23.05
C GLU A 70 16.27 -6.65 -23.99
N LYS A 71 15.46 -7.68 -23.74
CA LYS A 71 15.32 -8.82 -24.66
C LYS A 71 14.77 -8.40 -26.03
N ARG A 72 13.79 -7.49 -26.06
CA ARG A 72 13.24 -6.96 -27.33
C ARG A 72 14.25 -6.10 -28.09
N ALA A 73 15.00 -5.24 -27.38
CA ALA A 73 16.06 -4.43 -27.97
C ALA A 73 17.13 -5.30 -28.63
N ARG A 74 17.63 -6.33 -27.92
CA ARG A 74 18.59 -7.30 -28.49
C ARG A 74 18.07 -8.07 -29.69
N ARG A 75 16.77 -8.36 -29.75
CA ARG A 75 16.17 -9.01 -30.92
C ARG A 75 16.12 -8.04 -32.11
N ALA A 76 15.70 -6.80 -31.89
CA ALA A 76 15.66 -5.77 -32.94
C ALA A 76 17.06 -5.47 -33.51
N GLU A 77 18.10 -5.43 -32.67
CA GLU A 77 19.49 -5.26 -33.13
C GLU A 77 19.98 -6.41 -34.02
N ARG A 78 19.60 -7.66 -33.70
CA ARG A 78 19.93 -8.82 -34.53
C ARG A 78 19.19 -8.83 -35.85
N GLU A 79 17.89 -8.53 -35.82
CA GLU A 79 17.06 -8.43 -37.03
C GLU A 79 17.54 -7.29 -37.95
N ALA A 80 18.00 -6.17 -37.39
CA ALA A 80 18.60 -5.09 -38.18
C ALA A 80 19.95 -5.49 -38.81
N ALA A 81 20.82 -6.18 -38.06
CA ALA A 81 22.11 -6.65 -38.57
C ALA A 81 21.97 -7.72 -39.66
N GLU A 82 20.97 -8.60 -39.56
CA GLU A 82 20.64 -9.61 -40.59
C GLU A 82 19.99 -8.99 -41.84
N ALA A 83 19.32 -7.83 -41.71
CA ALA A 83 18.74 -7.12 -42.84
C ALA A 83 19.75 -6.25 -43.62
N GLU A 84 20.87 -5.88 -43.00
CA GLU A 84 21.97 -5.12 -43.62
C GLU A 84 23.04 -6.01 -44.28
N SER A 85 23.03 -7.33 -44.05
CA SER A 85 23.93 -8.33 -44.66
C SER A 85 23.33 -8.99 -45.89
#